data_AF-A0A928VGL5-F1
#
_entry.id   AF-A0A928VGL5-F1
#
_cell.length_a   1.000
_cell.length_b   1.000
_cell.length_c   1.000
_cell.angle_alpha   90.00
_cell.angle_beta   90.00
_cell.angle_gamma   90.00
#
_symmetry.space_group_name_H-M   'P 1'
#
loop_
_entity.id
_entity.type
_entity.pdbx_description
1 polymer ?
#
loop_
_entity_poly.entity_id
_entity_poly.type
_entity_poly.pdbx_seq_one_letter_code
_entity_poly.pdbx_strand_id
1 'polypeptide(L)'
;MERSVIPMSWEEFEVMEQPFGWKVEYGDGQANLTPRAIGVTTRLRLAPRNFSHTHQLIPAHPGYCEQMIAGYFETFADSVEFCSWPTADIEASAEKDIQRFFSGTKGEPLSASVIALAPDAQQLIGVALFLLKPPEQTPYMDLLYVRPEFQHQGIATAMLGWGIDRLLAAGFQTLDSAYHICNEPSQRWHHRYGFEDVTDWYYARLKVGWYRSEIARRKKLGLTEGLDVLRQECDHWATQVDPEDLVG
;
A
#
# COMPACT_ATOMS: atom_id res chain seq x y z
N MET A 1 -2.08 -15.50 -0.01
CA MET A 1 -3.44 -15.31 -0.60
C MET A 1 -3.53 -15.95 -2.01
N GLU A 2 -4.37 -16.96 -2.20
CA GLU A 2 -4.60 -17.58 -3.53
C GLU A 2 -5.45 -16.68 -4.45
N ARG A 3 -5.42 -16.91 -5.78
CA ARG A 3 -6.38 -16.31 -6.71
C ARG A 3 -7.78 -16.50 -6.14
N SER A 4 -8.53 -15.42 -6.01
CA SER A 4 -9.93 -15.53 -5.62
C SER A 4 -10.72 -16.00 -6.84
N VAL A 5 -10.99 -17.30 -6.88
CA VAL A 5 -11.87 -17.93 -7.86
C VAL A 5 -13.23 -18.12 -7.22
N ILE A 6 -14.27 -17.61 -7.86
CA ILE A 6 -15.63 -17.70 -7.35
C ILE A 6 -16.47 -18.45 -8.40
N PRO A 7 -16.89 -19.70 -8.11
CA PRO A 7 -17.82 -20.42 -8.97
C PRO A 7 -19.14 -19.66 -9.08
N MET A 8 -19.57 -19.35 -10.30
CA MET A 8 -20.84 -18.65 -10.56
C MET A 8 -21.26 -18.79 -12.02
N SER A 9 -22.56 -18.61 -12.29
CA SER A 9 -23.07 -18.53 -13.65
C SER A 9 -22.66 -17.23 -14.34
N TRP A 10 -22.84 -17.17 -15.67
CA TRP A 10 -22.63 -15.94 -16.42
C TRP A 10 -23.58 -14.84 -15.95
N GLU A 11 -24.85 -15.16 -15.72
CA GLU A 11 -25.86 -14.22 -15.27
C GLU A 11 -25.51 -13.64 -13.89
N GLU A 12 -24.99 -14.46 -12.99
CA GLU A 12 -24.48 -14.03 -11.68
C GLU A 12 -23.24 -13.12 -11.85
N PHE A 13 -22.31 -13.50 -12.73
CA PHE A 13 -21.12 -12.70 -13.04
C PHE A 13 -21.46 -11.31 -13.58
N GLU A 14 -22.44 -11.19 -14.48
CA GLU A 14 -22.81 -9.91 -15.07
C GLU A 14 -23.39 -8.90 -14.05
N VAL A 15 -23.82 -9.37 -12.88
CA VAL A 15 -24.35 -8.51 -11.80
C VAL A 15 -23.49 -8.52 -10.53
N MET A 16 -22.34 -9.20 -10.58
CA MET A 16 -21.37 -9.24 -9.51
C MET A 16 -20.82 -7.85 -9.23
N GLU A 17 -20.75 -7.47 -7.96
CA GLU A 17 -20.02 -6.27 -7.54
C GLU A 17 -18.52 -6.49 -7.76
N GLN A 18 -17.92 -5.65 -8.59
CA GLN A 18 -16.50 -5.76 -8.91
C GLN A 18 -15.66 -4.99 -7.89
N PRO A 19 -14.76 -5.64 -7.14
CA PRO A 19 -13.89 -4.94 -6.21
C PRO A 19 -12.97 -3.95 -6.93
N PHE A 20 -12.87 -2.72 -6.42
CA PHE A 20 -11.97 -1.72 -7.01
C PHE A 20 -10.50 -2.17 -6.92
N GLY A 21 -9.73 -1.92 -7.97
CA GLY A 21 -8.33 -2.34 -8.06
C GLY A 21 -8.14 -3.78 -8.54
N TRP A 22 -9.21 -4.57 -8.69
CA TRP A 22 -9.12 -5.94 -9.21
C TRP A 22 -9.44 -5.98 -10.71
N LYS A 23 -8.83 -6.94 -11.40
CA LYS A 23 -9.25 -7.41 -12.72
C LYS A 23 -10.13 -8.64 -12.48
N VAL A 24 -11.33 -8.63 -13.05
CA VAL A 24 -12.30 -9.73 -12.92
C VAL A 24 -12.59 -10.28 -14.30
N GLU A 25 -12.34 -11.57 -14.52
CA GLU A 25 -12.55 -12.24 -15.80
C GLU A 25 -13.40 -13.49 -15.61
N TYR A 26 -14.41 -13.67 -16.46
CA TYR A 26 -15.21 -14.89 -16.49
C TYR A 26 -14.60 -15.92 -17.43
N GLY A 27 -14.51 -17.16 -16.99
CA GLY A 27 -14.08 -18.31 -17.80
C GLY A 27 -14.40 -19.59 -17.06
N ASP A 28 -14.67 -20.69 -17.77
CA ASP A 28 -14.86 -22.02 -17.19
C ASP A 28 -15.91 -22.11 -16.05
N GLY A 29 -16.97 -21.29 -16.09
CA GLY A 29 -18.02 -21.30 -15.07
C GLY A 29 -17.62 -20.62 -13.74
N GLN A 30 -16.64 -19.73 -13.79
CA GLN A 30 -16.11 -19.04 -12.61
C GLN A 30 -15.66 -17.60 -12.93
N ALA A 31 -15.75 -16.74 -11.91
CA ALA A 31 -15.10 -15.44 -11.90
C ALA A 31 -13.67 -15.59 -11.36
N ASN A 32 -12.69 -15.09 -12.11
CA ASN A 32 -11.28 -15.08 -11.75
C ASN A 32 -10.86 -13.66 -11.36
N LEU A 33 -10.51 -13.46 -10.10
CA LEU A 33 -10.10 -12.15 -9.57
C LEU A 33 -8.59 -12.11 -9.43
N THR A 34 -7.95 -11.14 -10.08
CA THR A 34 -6.51 -10.87 -9.98
C THR A 34 -6.30 -9.41 -9.58
N PRO A 35 -5.49 -9.12 -8.54
CA PRO A 35 -5.24 -7.73 -8.17
C PRO A 35 -4.41 -7.04 -9.24
N ARG A 36 -4.72 -5.77 -9.53
CA ARG A 36 -3.88 -4.96 -10.41
C ARG A 36 -2.68 -4.48 -9.61
N ALA A 37 -1.47 -4.77 -10.10
CA ALA A 37 -0.21 -4.35 -9.49
C ALA A 37 0.02 -2.84 -9.63
N ILE A 38 -0.80 -2.05 -8.91
CA ILE A 38 -0.83 -0.59 -8.96
C ILE A 38 -0.54 -0.08 -7.56
N GLY A 39 0.53 0.69 -7.42
CA GLY A 39 0.82 1.46 -6.21
C GLY A 39 0.15 2.83 -6.29
N VAL A 40 -0.54 3.24 -5.23
CA VAL A 40 -1.05 4.60 -5.06
C VAL A 40 -0.04 5.36 -4.21
N THR A 41 0.60 6.38 -4.81
CA THR A 41 1.51 7.24 -4.06
C THR A 41 0.70 8.11 -3.11
N THR A 42 1.22 8.31 -1.91
CA THR A 42 0.66 9.18 -0.90
C THR A 42 1.72 10.11 -0.36
N ARG A 43 1.31 11.27 0.14
CA ARG A 43 2.21 12.31 0.66
C ARG A 43 1.76 12.76 2.02
N LEU A 44 2.71 12.84 2.94
CA LEU A 44 2.55 13.42 4.26
C LEU A 44 3.33 14.73 4.34
N ARG A 45 2.65 15.80 4.78
CA ARG A 45 3.33 17.01 5.24
C ARG A 45 3.97 16.73 6.61
N LEU A 46 5.27 16.94 6.71
CA LEU A 46 6.02 16.73 7.94
C LEU A 46 5.72 17.83 8.95
N ALA A 47 5.47 17.41 10.19
CA ALA A 47 5.31 18.27 11.35
C ALA A 47 5.77 17.51 12.59
N PRO A 48 6.33 18.17 13.62
CA PRO A 48 6.70 17.51 14.86
C PRO A 48 5.51 16.77 15.47
N ARG A 49 5.74 15.54 15.95
CA ARG A 49 4.71 14.73 16.60
C ARG A 49 5.24 14.18 17.91
N ASN A 50 4.40 14.24 18.95
CA ASN A 50 4.70 13.58 20.22
C ASN A 50 4.17 12.15 20.16
N PHE A 51 5.03 11.18 20.45
CA PHE A 51 4.66 9.78 20.58
C PHE A 51 5.37 9.17 21.78
N SER A 52 4.67 8.30 22.50
CA SER A 52 5.23 7.53 23.60
C SER A 52 5.35 6.08 23.17
N HIS A 53 6.48 5.45 23.47
CA HIS A 53 6.72 4.04 23.16
C HIS A 53 7.63 3.42 24.21
N THR A 54 7.43 2.13 24.46
CA THR A 54 8.21 1.33 25.41
C THR A 54 9.27 0.46 24.73
N HIS A 55 9.24 0.40 23.41
CA HIS A 55 10.10 -0.46 22.60
C HIS A 55 11.44 0.21 22.33
N GLN A 56 12.50 -0.58 22.12
CA GLN A 56 13.79 -0.03 21.76
C GLN A 56 13.80 0.27 20.26
N LEU A 57 13.90 1.55 19.89
CA LEU A 57 14.10 1.98 18.50
C LEU A 57 15.58 2.25 18.25
N ILE A 58 16.15 1.61 17.24
CA ILE A 58 17.55 1.83 16.83
C ILE A 58 17.66 2.05 15.31
N PRO A 59 18.71 2.73 14.82
CA PRO A 59 18.92 2.87 13.39
C PRO A 59 18.94 1.52 12.66
N ALA A 60 18.33 1.46 11.48
CA ALA A 60 18.38 0.26 10.65
C ALA A 60 19.83 -0.06 10.24
N HIS A 61 20.21 -1.33 10.33
CA HIS A 61 21.59 -1.77 10.08
C HIS A 61 21.61 -3.11 9.32
N PRO A 62 22.54 -3.33 8.37
CA PRO A 62 22.62 -4.57 7.58
C PRO A 62 22.78 -5.85 8.41
N GLY A 63 23.31 -5.74 9.63
CA GLY A 63 23.41 -6.86 10.57
C GLY A 63 22.06 -7.48 10.98
N TYR A 64 20.94 -6.83 10.66
CA TYR A 64 19.58 -7.35 10.90
C TYR A 64 18.89 -7.87 9.63
N CYS A 65 19.57 -7.92 8.47
CA CYS A 65 18.95 -8.30 7.19
C CYS A 65 18.16 -9.61 7.25
N GLU A 66 18.72 -10.66 7.84
CA GLU A 66 18.03 -11.96 7.96
C GLU A 66 16.71 -11.84 8.74
N GLN A 67 16.72 -11.12 9.86
CA GLN A 67 15.52 -10.90 10.66
C GLN A 67 14.51 -9.98 9.94
N MET A 68 15.00 -9.03 9.13
CA MET A 68 14.15 -8.15 8.31
C MET A 68 13.46 -8.93 7.19
N ILE A 69 14.16 -9.86 6.54
CA ILE A 69 13.60 -10.71 5.48
C ILE A 69 12.54 -11.65 6.07
N ALA A 70 12.85 -12.30 7.20
CA ALA A 70 11.87 -13.14 7.90
C ALA A 70 10.61 -12.36 8.31
N GLY A 71 10.78 -11.18 8.92
CA GLY A 71 9.64 -10.33 9.32
C GLY A 71 8.83 -9.79 8.14
N TYR A 72 9.49 -9.50 7.01
CA TYR A 72 8.80 -9.14 5.76
C TYR A 72 7.91 -10.29 5.32
N PHE A 73 8.47 -11.51 5.22
CA PHE A 73 7.72 -12.68 4.80
C PHE A 73 6.52 -12.95 5.73
N GLU A 74 6.74 -12.97 7.04
CA GLU A 74 5.68 -13.16 8.04
C GLU A 74 4.56 -12.12 7.93
N THR A 75 4.90 -10.88 7.56
CA THR A 75 3.91 -9.80 7.50
C THR A 75 3.18 -9.74 6.15
N PHE A 76 3.84 -10.07 5.04
CA PHE A 76 3.32 -9.84 3.71
C PHE A 76 2.98 -11.11 2.91
N ALA A 77 3.35 -12.32 3.35
CA ALA A 77 3.08 -13.54 2.57
C ALA A 77 1.60 -13.72 2.19
N ASP A 78 0.68 -13.23 3.04
CA ASP A 78 -0.76 -13.27 2.81
C ASP A 78 -1.36 -11.95 2.32
N SER A 79 -0.52 -10.98 1.95
CA SER A 79 -0.98 -9.72 1.43
C SER A 79 -1.39 -9.81 -0.05
N VAL A 80 -2.14 -8.81 -0.50
CA VAL A 80 -2.71 -8.78 -1.85
C VAL A 80 -1.63 -8.61 -2.94
N GLU A 81 -0.51 -7.98 -2.59
CA GLU A 81 0.68 -7.78 -3.43
C GLU A 81 1.28 -9.11 -3.91
N PHE A 82 1.17 -10.15 -3.09
CA PHE A 82 1.70 -11.48 -3.36
C PHE A 82 0.60 -12.49 -3.70
N CYS A 83 -0.58 -12.01 -4.10
CA CYS A 83 -1.68 -12.88 -4.49
C CYS A 83 -1.25 -13.85 -5.60
N SER A 84 -1.37 -15.16 -5.36
CA SER A 84 -0.96 -16.25 -6.27
C SER A 84 0.55 -16.42 -6.48
N TRP A 85 1.39 -15.75 -5.71
CA TRP A 85 2.83 -15.96 -5.79
C TRP A 85 3.23 -17.25 -5.05
N PRO A 86 4.11 -18.08 -5.63
CA PRO A 86 4.78 -19.14 -4.88
C PRO A 86 5.56 -18.59 -3.69
N THR A 87 5.61 -19.32 -2.58
CA THR A 87 6.37 -18.94 -1.38
C THR A 87 7.82 -18.54 -1.68
N ALA A 88 8.51 -19.30 -2.53
CA ALA A 88 9.89 -19.02 -2.93
C ALA A 88 10.05 -17.66 -3.64
N ASP A 89 9.04 -17.23 -4.41
CA ASP A 89 9.09 -15.94 -5.10
C ASP A 89 8.86 -14.77 -4.13
N ILE A 90 8.06 -14.97 -3.08
CA ILE A 90 7.87 -13.99 -2.00
C ILE A 90 9.15 -13.84 -1.19
N GLU A 91 9.79 -14.95 -0.83
CA GLU A 91 11.09 -14.95 -0.13
C GLU A 91 12.17 -14.25 -0.95
N ALA A 92 12.28 -14.58 -2.25
CA ALA A 92 13.22 -13.92 -3.15
C ALA A 92 12.91 -12.42 -3.32
N SER A 93 11.63 -12.04 -3.32
CA SER A 93 11.24 -10.62 -3.36
C SER A 93 11.65 -9.89 -2.09
N ALA A 94 11.43 -10.48 -0.91
CA ALA A 94 11.83 -9.91 0.38
C ALA A 94 13.35 -9.73 0.47
N GLU A 95 14.11 -10.76 0.08
CA GLU A 95 15.57 -10.70 0.02
C GLU A 95 16.05 -9.57 -0.90
N LYS A 96 15.52 -9.54 -2.13
CA LYS A 96 15.87 -8.52 -3.12
C LYS A 96 15.53 -7.11 -2.64
N ASP A 97 14.36 -6.90 -2.05
CA ASP A 97 13.95 -5.57 -1.56
C ASP A 97 14.88 -5.06 -0.46
N ILE A 98 15.17 -5.88 0.55
CA ILE A 98 16.05 -5.51 1.66
C ILE A 98 17.49 -5.30 1.19
N GLN A 99 18.02 -6.16 0.32
CA GLN A 99 19.37 -6.00 -0.23
C GLN A 99 19.49 -4.72 -1.07
N ARG A 100 18.51 -4.44 -1.94
CA ARG A 100 18.52 -3.26 -2.80
C ARG A 100 18.39 -1.96 -2.02
N PHE A 101 17.68 -1.99 -0.89
CA PHE A 101 17.67 -0.88 0.06
C PHE A 101 19.10 -0.61 0.57
N PHE A 102 19.74 -1.56 1.24
CA PHE A 102 21.06 -1.33 1.82
C PHE A 102 22.18 -1.07 0.79
N SER A 103 22.03 -1.58 -0.43
CA SER A 103 22.96 -1.30 -1.53
C SER A 103 22.75 0.08 -2.18
N GLY A 104 21.68 0.80 -1.83
CA GLY A 104 21.30 2.07 -2.43
C GLY A 104 20.73 1.98 -3.85
N THR A 105 20.44 0.78 -4.36
CA THR A 105 19.94 0.60 -5.74
C THR A 105 18.44 0.85 -5.88
N LYS A 106 17.71 0.95 -4.76
CA LYS A 106 16.31 1.38 -4.70
C LYS A 106 16.17 2.91 -4.52
N GLY A 107 17.27 3.57 -4.18
CA GLY A 107 17.37 4.97 -3.77
C GLY A 107 18.37 5.11 -2.61
N GLU A 108 18.76 6.33 -2.26
CA GLU A 108 19.75 6.57 -1.20
C GLU A 108 19.12 6.30 0.18
N PRO A 109 19.63 5.34 0.98
CA PRO A 109 19.09 5.07 2.31
C PRO A 109 19.25 6.26 3.25
N LEU A 110 18.17 6.63 3.94
CA LEU A 110 18.18 7.73 4.89
C LEU A 110 18.46 7.23 6.30
N SER A 111 19.19 8.04 7.08
CA SER A 111 19.43 7.81 8.51
C SER A 111 18.16 7.85 9.37
N ALA A 112 17.04 8.28 8.78
CA ALA A 112 15.68 8.16 9.32
C ALA A 112 15.20 6.71 9.47
N SER A 113 15.84 5.76 8.76
CA SER A 113 15.51 4.33 8.82
C SER A 113 15.77 3.73 10.19
N VAL A 114 14.82 2.94 10.65
CA VAL A 114 14.73 2.49 12.04
C VAL A 114 14.17 1.08 12.11
N ILE A 115 14.62 0.34 13.12
CA ILE A 115 14.00 -0.92 13.52
C ILE A 115 13.55 -0.82 14.97
N ALA A 116 12.48 -1.55 15.27
CA ALA A 116 12.02 -1.79 16.63
C ALA A 116 12.50 -3.16 17.10
N LEU A 117 13.07 -3.21 18.30
CA LEU A 117 13.46 -4.45 18.95
C LEU A 117 12.54 -4.74 20.15
N ALA A 118 12.27 -6.02 20.37
CA ALA A 118 11.63 -6.49 21.60
C ALA A 118 12.53 -6.17 22.81
N PRO A 119 11.97 -5.68 23.93
CA PRO A 119 12.74 -5.28 25.11
C PRO A 119 13.68 -6.36 25.65
N ASP A 120 13.26 -7.63 25.60
CA ASP A 120 13.90 -8.71 26.36
C ASP A 120 14.81 -9.63 25.53
N ALA A 121 14.75 -9.54 24.19
CA ALA A 121 15.35 -10.57 23.32
C ALA A 121 16.22 -10.04 22.17
N GLN A 122 16.35 -8.71 22.00
CA GLN A 122 16.97 -8.11 20.80
C GLN A 122 16.37 -8.64 19.48
N GLN A 123 15.17 -9.22 19.55
CA GLN A 123 14.42 -9.71 18.40
C GLN A 123 13.85 -8.51 17.66
N LEU A 124 14.08 -8.44 16.35
CA LEU A 124 13.48 -7.42 15.51
C LEU A 124 11.99 -7.68 15.37
N ILE A 125 11.17 -6.70 15.77
CA ILE A 125 9.70 -6.79 15.77
C ILE A 125 9.04 -5.82 14.79
N GLY A 126 9.78 -4.86 14.25
CA GLY A 126 9.28 -3.92 13.26
C GLY A 126 10.39 -3.20 12.52
N VAL A 127 10.05 -2.71 11.33
CA VAL A 127 10.96 -2.01 10.42
C VAL A 127 10.24 -0.83 9.81
N ALA A 128 10.93 0.32 9.73
CA ALA A 128 10.58 1.42 8.86
C ALA A 128 11.82 1.88 8.07
N LEU A 129 11.80 1.68 6.75
CA LEU A 129 12.89 2.05 5.85
C LEU A 129 12.52 3.31 5.07
N PHE A 130 13.42 4.29 5.10
CA PHE A 130 13.28 5.55 4.39
C PHE A 130 14.45 5.71 3.42
N LEU A 131 14.17 6.19 2.21
CA LEU A 131 15.18 6.46 1.20
C LEU A 131 14.86 7.75 0.44
N LEU A 132 15.83 8.31 -0.28
CA LEU A 132 15.58 9.34 -1.29
C LEU A 132 15.32 8.68 -2.63
N LYS A 133 14.15 8.96 -3.21
CA LYS A 133 13.83 8.50 -4.57
C LYS A 133 14.36 9.49 -5.61
N PRO A 134 15.11 9.02 -6.63
CA PRO A 134 15.44 9.84 -7.78
C PRO A 134 14.21 10.03 -8.69
N PRO A 135 14.19 11.08 -9.53
CA PRO A 135 15.24 12.10 -9.67
C PRO A 135 15.15 13.26 -8.68
N GLU A 136 13.99 13.52 -8.07
CA GLU A 136 13.75 14.72 -7.25
C GLU A 136 14.38 14.64 -5.85
N GLN A 137 14.97 13.50 -5.48
CA GLN A 137 15.48 13.24 -4.14
C GLN A 137 14.41 13.47 -3.06
N THR A 138 13.19 13.00 -3.34
CA THR A 138 12.09 13.12 -2.39
C THR A 138 12.20 12.01 -1.34
N PRO A 139 12.11 12.31 -0.03
CA PRO A 139 12.04 11.29 1.00
C PRO A 139 10.84 10.37 0.79
N TYR A 140 11.10 9.08 0.83
CA TYR A 140 10.11 8.04 0.59
C TYR A 140 10.18 6.98 1.69
N MET A 141 9.06 6.68 2.33
CA MET A 141 8.90 5.53 3.22
C MET A 141 8.66 4.30 2.35
N ASP A 142 9.71 3.52 2.17
CA ASP A 142 9.77 2.41 1.23
C ASP A 142 9.18 1.11 1.79
N LEU A 143 9.38 0.90 3.09
CA LEU A 143 8.90 -0.28 3.78
C LEU A 143 8.50 0.10 5.20
N LEU A 144 7.30 -0.31 5.61
CA LEU A 144 6.87 -0.23 6.99
C LEU A 144 6.13 -1.52 7.34
N TYR A 145 6.59 -2.21 8.36
CA TYR A 145 5.85 -3.33 8.93
C TYR A 145 6.13 -3.50 10.42
N VAL A 146 5.20 -4.17 11.08
CA VAL A 146 5.35 -4.69 12.44
C VAL A 146 4.94 -6.15 12.37
N ARG A 147 5.76 -7.05 12.92
CA ARG A 147 5.48 -8.48 12.95
C ARG A 147 4.08 -8.73 13.54
N PRO A 148 3.28 -9.65 12.99
CA PRO A 148 1.87 -9.83 13.33
C PRO A 148 1.56 -9.85 14.83
N GLU A 149 2.37 -10.56 15.62
CA GLU A 149 2.19 -10.73 17.06
C GLU A 149 2.47 -9.46 17.89
N PHE A 150 3.10 -8.44 17.29
CA PHE A 150 3.40 -7.14 17.91
C PHE A 150 2.54 -5.99 17.35
N GLN A 151 1.59 -6.28 16.46
CA GLN A 151 0.72 -5.26 15.88
C GLN A 151 -0.24 -4.65 16.91
N HIS A 152 -0.81 -3.48 16.57
CA HIS A 152 -1.74 -2.71 17.41
C HIS A 152 -1.17 -2.17 18.74
N GLN A 153 0.16 -2.23 18.94
CA GLN A 153 0.84 -1.68 20.13
C GLN A 153 1.47 -0.29 19.90
N GLY A 154 1.11 0.39 18.81
CA GLY A 154 1.65 1.72 18.47
C GLY A 154 3.07 1.73 17.91
N ILE A 155 3.69 0.56 17.67
CA ILE A 155 5.09 0.44 17.21
C ILE A 155 5.31 1.12 15.85
N ALA A 156 4.44 0.90 14.88
CA ALA A 156 4.50 1.55 13.57
C ALA A 156 4.47 3.09 13.68
N THR A 157 3.58 3.62 14.53
CA THR A 157 3.47 5.05 14.81
C THR A 157 4.75 5.60 15.45
N ALA A 158 5.37 4.85 16.36
CA ALA A 158 6.63 5.26 17.00
C ALA A 158 7.81 5.26 16.01
N MET A 159 7.93 4.24 15.17
CA MET A 159 8.96 4.19 14.12
C MET A 159 8.79 5.32 13.09
N LEU A 160 7.56 5.62 12.68
CA LEU A 160 7.31 6.73 11.78
C LEU A 160 7.58 8.08 12.44
N GLY A 161 7.22 8.26 13.71
CA GLY A 161 7.59 9.44 14.49
C GLY A 161 9.11 9.66 14.55
N TRP A 162 9.87 8.59 14.82
CA TRP A 162 11.34 8.62 14.79
C TRP A 162 11.91 9.06 13.44
N GLY A 163 11.33 8.55 12.35
CA GLY A 163 11.70 8.93 10.99
C GLY A 163 11.39 10.40 10.71
N ILE A 164 10.19 10.87 11.07
CA ILE A 164 9.74 12.26 10.90
C ILE A 164 10.69 13.24 11.59
N ASP A 165 11.08 12.98 12.85
CA ASP A 165 11.98 13.89 13.58
C ASP A 165 13.32 14.06 12.87
N ARG A 166 13.86 12.96 12.31
CA ARG A 166 15.12 12.98 11.56
C ARG A 166 14.98 13.66 10.21
N LEU A 167 13.87 13.42 9.51
CA LEU A 167 13.59 14.08 8.23
C LEU A 167 13.43 15.60 8.41
N LEU A 168 12.73 16.03 9.46
CA LEU A 168 12.60 17.44 9.83
C LEU A 168 13.96 18.05 10.18
N ALA A 169 14.78 17.36 10.98
CA ALA A 169 16.13 17.82 11.31
C ALA A 169 17.04 17.92 10.07
N ALA A 170 16.81 17.10 9.05
CA ALA A 170 17.49 17.17 7.75
C ALA A 170 16.90 18.23 6.80
N GLY A 171 15.85 18.95 7.21
CA GLY A 171 15.25 20.05 6.44
C GLY A 171 14.16 19.63 5.45
N PHE A 172 13.72 18.37 5.46
CA PHE A 172 12.63 17.92 4.61
C PHE A 172 11.28 18.42 5.14
N GLN A 173 10.35 18.66 4.21
CA GLN A 173 9.00 19.16 4.52
C GLN A 173 7.90 18.14 4.21
N THR A 174 8.21 17.14 3.39
CA THR A 174 7.26 16.12 2.96
C THR A 174 7.90 14.74 3.00
N LEU A 175 7.07 13.72 3.14
CA LEU A 175 7.42 12.32 3.03
C LEU A 175 6.40 11.63 2.13
N ASP A 176 6.88 10.98 1.09
CA ASP A 176 6.04 10.17 0.22
C ASP A 176 6.04 8.71 0.69
N SER A 177 4.99 7.97 0.37
CA SER A 177 4.93 6.51 0.50
C SER A 177 3.98 5.96 -0.55
N ALA A 178 3.75 4.65 -0.60
CA ALA A 178 2.68 4.08 -1.40
C ALA A 178 2.05 2.88 -0.74
N TYR A 179 0.79 2.63 -1.09
CA TYR A 179 0.09 1.39 -0.80
C TYR A 179 -0.38 0.73 -2.10
N HIS A 180 -0.51 -0.59 -2.11
CA HIS A 180 -1.11 -1.29 -3.23
C HIS A 180 -2.60 -0.97 -3.31
N ILE A 181 -3.16 -0.68 -4.49
CA ILE A 181 -4.54 -0.19 -4.67
C ILE A 181 -5.62 -1.08 -4.02
N CYS A 182 -5.37 -2.39 -3.94
CA CYS A 182 -6.25 -3.36 -3.27
C CYS A 182 -6.01 -3.53 -1.75
N ASN A 183 -5.00 -2.89 -1.18
CA ASN A 183 -4.61 -3.03 0.23
C ASN A 183 -5.31 -1.96 1.07
N GLU A 184 -6.61 -2.14 1.29
CA GLU A 184 -7.42 -1.21 2.09
C GLU A 184 -6.92 -1.00 3.52
N PRO A 185 -6.40 -2.01 4.25
CA PRO A 185 -5.81 -1.77 5.57
C PRO A 185 -4.67 -0.77 5.53
N SER A 186 -3.76 -0.89 4.54
CA SER A 186 -2.67 0.05 4.34
C SER A 186 -3.17 1.44 3.95
N GLN A 187 -4.15 1.53 3.04
CA GLN A 187 -4.79 2.79 2.66
C GLN A 187 -5.38 3.51 3.89
N ARG A 188 -6.21 2.81 4.68
CA ARG A 188 -6.84 3.38 5.88
C ARG A 188 -5.80 3.83 6.90
N TRP A 189 -4.71 3.09 7.05
CA TRP A 189 -3.62 3.47 7.92
C TRP A 189 -2.94 4.76 7.46
N HIS A 190 -2.61 4.87 6.16
CA HIS A 190 -2.03 6.08 5.56
C HIS A 190 -2.92 7.31 5.81
N HIS A 191 -4.19 7.23 5.44
CA HIS A 191 -5.15 8.33 5.60
C HIS A 191 -5.35 8.71 7.07
N ARG A 192 -5.48 7.73 7.97
CA ARG A 192 -5.60 7.99 9.41
C ARG A 192 -4.36 8.68 9.98
N TYR A 193 -3.18 8.40 9.42
CA TYR A 193 -1.94 9.05 9.83
C TYR A 193 -1.80 10.48 9.27
N GLY A 194 -2.60 10.83 8.27
CA GLY A 194 -2.61 12.14 7.60
C GLY A 194 -1.84 12.17 6.27
N PHE A 195 -1.56 11.02 5.67
CA PHE A 195 -1.15 10.99 4.27
C PHE A 195 -2.34 11.28 3.36
N GLU A 196 -2.10 12.06 2.32
CA GLU A 196 -3.05 12.35 1.26
C GLU A 196 -2.63 11.61 -0.02
N ASP A 197 -3.60 11.07 -0.76
CA ASP A 197 -3.31 10.40 -2.04
C ASP A 197 -2.77 11.42 -3.05
N VAL A 198 -1.63 11.10 -3.67
CA VAL A 198 -1.11 11.81 -4.84
C VAL A 198 -1.69 11.10 -6.05
N THR A 199 -2.87 11.53 -6.46
CA THR A 199 -3.61 10.89 -7.55
C THR A 199 -2.97 11.23 -8.89
N ASP A 200 -2.59 10.20 -9.64
CA ASP A 200 -2.24 10.35 -11.05
C ASP A 200 -3.46 10.14 -11.95
N TRP A 201 -3.32 10.51 -13.22
CA TRP A 201 -4.38 10.38 -14.23
C TRP A 201 -4.82 8.92 -14.40
N TYR A 202 -3.91 7.95 -14.20
CA TYR A 202 -4.19 6.54 -14.39
C TYR A 202 -5.10 6.01 -13.28
N TYR A 203 -4.83 6.37 -12.02
CA TYR A 203 -5.71 6.10 -10.89
C TYR A 203 -7.11 6.70 -11.09
N ALA A 204 -7.17 7.97 -11.51
CA ALA A 204 -8.43 8.64 -11.81
C ALA A 204 -9.22 7.91 -12.90
N ARG A 205 -8.55 7.47 -13.99
CA ARG A 205 -9.18 6.68 -15.06
C ARG A 205 -9.77 5.37 -14.54
N LEU A 206 -9.07 4.67 -13.65
CA LEU A 206 -9.58 3.43 -13.04
C LEU A 206 -10.80 3.70 -12.16
N LYS A 207 -10.80 4.80 -11.39
CA LYS A 207 -11.98 5.21 -10.61
C LYS A 207 -13.17 5.48 -11.52
N VAL A 208 -12.99 6.24 -12.60
CA VAL A 208 -14.06 6.52 -13.58
C VAL A 208 -14.62 5.22 -14.16
N GLY A 209 -13.76 4.32 -14.63
CA GLY A 209 -14.18 3.02 -15.19
C GLY A 209 -14.95 2.17 -14.17
N TRP A 210 -14.48 2.14 -12.93
CA TRP A 210 -15.14 1.42 -11.84
C TRP A 210 -16.52 2.00 -11.51
N TYR A 211 -16.62 3.32 -11.29
CA TYR A 211 -17.91 3.98 -11.00
C TYR A 211 -18.92 3.80 -12.14
N ARG A 212 -18.49 3.91 -13.41
CA ARG A 212 -19.36 3.64 -14.57
C ARG A 212 -19.92 2.22 -14.53
N SER A 213 -19.07 1.24 -14.23
CA SER A 213 -19.46 -0.18 -14.14
C SER A 213 -20.43 -0.41 -12.98
N GLU A 214 -20.16 0.17 -11.80
CA GLU A 214 -21.03 0.04 -10.63
C GLU A 214 -22.40 0.70 -10.85
N ILE A 215 -22.44 1.88 -11.48
CA ILE A 215 -23.70 2.55 -11.86
C ILE A 215 -24.50 1.67 -12.83
N ALA A 216 -23.85 1.06 -13.83
CA ALA A 216 -24.50 0.17 -14.79
C ALA A 216 -25.06 -1.09 -14.10
N ARG A 217 -24.27 -1.72 -13.22
CA ARG A 217 -24.65 -2.89 -12.43
C ARG A 217 -25.87 -2.60 -11.57
N ARG A 218 -25.85 -1.52 -10.79
CA ARG A 218 -26.96 -1.12 -9.92
C ARG A 218 -28.24 -0.83 -10.72
N LYS A 219 -28.14 -0.17 -11.87
CA LYS A 219 -29.29 0.02 -12.78
C LYS A 219 -29.87 -1.31 -13.26
N LYS A 220 -29.02 -2.27 -13.65
CA LYS A 220 -29.45 -3.61 -14.08
C LYS A 220 -30.18 -4.37 -12.95
N LEU A 221 -29.76 -4.18 -11.71
CA LEU A 221 -30.37 -4.77 -10.51
C LEU A 221 -31.60 -3.99 -9.98
N GLY A 222 -31.92 -2.83 -10.54
CA GLY A 222 -32.97 -1.96 -10.00
C GLY A 222 -32.62 -1.27 -8.68
N LEU A 223 -31.34 -1.25 -8.30
CA LEU A 223 -30.84 -0.59 -7.09
C LEU A 223 -30.62 0.90 -7.36
N THR A 224 -31.63 1.73 -7.05
CA THR A 224 -31.61 3.16 -7.38
C THR A 224 -31.03 4.05 -6.28
N GLU A 225 -30.99 3.56 -5.03
CA GLU A 225 -30.46 4.30 -3.88
C GLU A 225 -28.95 4.60 -4.04
N GLY A 226 -28.58 5.87 -3.83
CA GLY A 226 -27.19 6.34 -3.88
C GLY A 226 -26.57 6.45 -5.28
N LEU A 227 -27.35 6.26 -6.35
CA LEU A 227 -26.84 6.41 -7.73
C LEU A 227 -26.36 7.83 -8.05
N ASP A 228 -26.98 8.83 -7.44
CA ASP A 228 -26.61 10.24 -7.49
C ASP A 228 -25.23 10.49 -6.87
N VAL A 229 -24.97 9.92 -5.69
CA VAL A 229 -23.64 9.99 -5.05
C VAL A 229 -22.58 9.32 -5.92
N LEU A 230 -22.86 8.13 -6.46
CA LEU A 230 -21.93 7.44 -7.37
C LEU A 230 -21.63 8.23 -8.64
N ARG A 231 -22.63 8.95 -9.18
CA ARG A 231 -22.44 9.83 -10.34
C ARG A 231 -21.58 11.04 -9.98
N GLN A 232 -21.86 11.69 -8.86
CA GLN A 232 -21.06 12.82 -8.40
C GLN A 232 -19.59 12.44 -8.22
N GLU A 233 -19.33 11.27 -7.64
CA GLU A 233 -17.98 10.73 -7.53
C GLU A 233 -17.36 10.43 -8.91
N CYS A 234 -18.11 9.77 -9.80
CA CYS A 234 -17.65 9.50 -11.17
C CYS A 234 -17.25 10.79 -11.91
N ASP A 235 -18.09 11.82 -11.81
CA ASP A 235 -17.86 13.13 -12.44
C ASP A 235 -16.64 13.82 -11.81
N HIS A 236 -16.51 13.77 -10.48
CA HIS A 236 -15.34 14.30 -9.78
C HIS A 236 -14.04 13.67 -10.30
N TRP A 237 -13.96 12.34 -10.40
CA TRP A 237 -12.78 11.66 -10.94
C TRP A 237 -12.56 11.93 -12.42
N ALA A 238 -13.63 12.09 -13.21
CA ALA A 238 -13.51 12.43 -14.62
C ALA A 238 -12.87 13.80 -14.86
N THR A 239 -13.01 14.76 -13.92
CA THR A 239 -12.29 16.04 -14.01
C THR A 239 -10.77 15.94 -13.82
N GLN A 240 -10.28 14.81 -13.29
CA GLN A 240 -8.86 14.55 -13.04
C GLN A 240 -8.19 13.70 -14.14
N VAL A 241 -8.95 13.26 -15.15
CA VAL A 241 -8.42 12.50 -16.29
C VAL A 241 -8.17 13.47 -17.44
N ASP A 242 -7.07 13.32 -18.16
CA ASP A 242 -6.84 14.05 -19.40
C ASP A 242 -7.98 13.73 -20.40
N PRO A 243 -8.64 14.74 -21.01
CA PRO A 243 -9.69 14.52 -22.00
C PRO A 243 -9.32 13.55 -23.13
N GLU A 244 -8.05 13.46 -23.52
CA GLU A 244 -7.59 12.56 -24.58
C GLU A 244 -7.62 11.08 -24.17
N ASP A 245 -7.59 10.77 -22.87
CA ASP A 245 -7.52 9.42 -22.32
C ASP A 245 -8.89 8.82 -21.91
N LEU A 246 -9.98 9.59 -22.04
CA LEU A 246 -11.33 9.16 -21.66
C LEU A 246 -12.04 8.26 -22.70
N VAL A 247 -11.43 8.04 -23.87
CA VAL A 247 -12.05 7.37 -25.04
C VAL A 247 -11.73 5.87 -25.11
N GLY A 248 -10.97 5.31 -24.17
CA GLY A 248 -10.56 3.89 -24.17
C GLY A 248 -11.26 3.01 -23.15
#